data_AF-A0A662FDM1-F1
#
_entry.id   AF-A0A662FDM1-F1
#
_cell.length_a   1.000
_cell.length_b   1.000
_cell.length_c   1.000
_cell.angle_alpha   90.00
_cell.angle_beta   90.00
_cell.angle_gamma   90.00
#
_symmetry.space_group_name_H-M   'P 1'
#
loop_
_entity.id
_entity.type
_entity.pdbx_description
1 polymer ?
#
loop_
_entity_poly.entity_id
_entity_poly.type
_entity_poly.pdbx_seq_one_letter_code
_entity_poly.pdbx_strand_id
1 'polypeptide(L)'
;MAEKIKRRTDPSSIETIIVDLDGTLAGQITLELVLRSIPENISKPSFFVWLLKCGVSYLLYGKKYESSLWSEHLGNDFKIKIPQNPSFYRRRALPQAMKALTSTYRNAMKILITRTKKEIAEQYRNQFSFDYVILTRNKTDPETIKKLELLCRGKNVLIIGDSKEDRDLAIALARRNSLNAVYFRSGF
;
A
#
# COMPACT_ATOMS: atom_id res chain seq x y z
N MET A 1 12.27 -3.20 27.15
CA MET A 1 11.80 -4.06 26.04
C MET A 1 11.02 -3.18 25.07
N ALA A 2 11.24 -3.13 23.76
CA ALA A 2 12.00 -4.00 22.87
C ALA A 2 12.40 -3.24 21.60
N GLU A 3 13.62 -3.43 21.11
CA GLU A 3 13.95 -3.17 19.70
C GLU A 3 13.68 -4.49 18.94
N LYS A 4 12.40 -4.73 18.59
CA LYS A 4 11.99 -5.93 17.83
C LYS A 4 12.03 -5.73 16.31
N ILE A 5 12.36 -4.53 15.83
CA ILE A 5 12.51 -4.27 14.39
C ILE A 5 13.99 -4.44 14.02
N LYS A 6 14.30 -5.56 13.38
CA LYS A 6 15.66 -5.87 12.93
C LYS A 6 15.98 -5.11 11.63
N ARG A 7 17.22 -4.63 11.49
CA ARG A 7 17.67 -3.81 10.33
C ARG A 7 18.29 -4.59 9.18
N ARG A 8 18.83 -5.80 9.42
CA ARG A 8 19.37 -6.69 8.38
C ARG A 8 18.46 -7.91 8.23
N THR A 9 18.16 -8.24 6.98
CA THR A 9 17.35 -9.40 6.60
C THR A 9 18.11 -10.25 5.62
N ASP A 10 18.33 -11.51 5.97
CA ASP A 10 18.59 -12.54 4.97
C ASP A 10 17.26 -12.83 4.22
N PRO A 11 17.16 -12.58 2.90
CA PRO A 11 15.92 -12.77 2.18
C PRO A 11 15.33 -14.18 2.27
N SER A 12 16.16 -15.23 2.34
CA SER A 12 15.69 -16.61 2.50
C SER A 12 14.99 -16.88 3.82
N SER A 13 15.26 -16.07 4.85
CA SER A 13 14.63 -16.20 6.15
C SER A 13 13.24 -15.57 6.22
N ILE A 14 12.82 -14.80 5.20
CA ILE A 14 11.54 -14.08 5.18
C ILE A 14 10.45 -15.00 4.65
N GLU A 15 9.47 -15.29 5.49
CA GLU A 15 8.35 -16.18 5.17
C GLU A 15 7.11 -15.40 4.73
N THR A 16 7.03 -14.12 5.08
CA THR A 16 5.91 -13.25 4.69
C THR A 16 6.40 -11.84 4.38
N ILE A 17 5.89 -11.29 3.27
CA ILE A 17 6.08 -9.90 2.90
C ILE A 17 4.74 -9.17 2.91
N ILE A 18 4.69 -8.03 3.59
CA ILE A 18 3.55 -7.11 3.59
C ILE A 18 3.98 -5.86 2.85
N VAL A 19 3.22 -5.46 1.84
CA VAL A 19 3.63 -4.41 0.91
C VAL A 19 2.51 -3.40 0.71
N ASP A 20 2.86 -2.10 0.69
CA ASP A 20 1.94 -1.06 0.25
C ASP A 20 1.88 -0.94 -1.28
N LEU A 21 0.74 -0.48 -1.80
CA LEU A 21 0.59 -0.19 -3.22
C LEU A 21 1.35 1.07 -3.64
N ASP A 22 0.98 2.21 -3.06
CA ASP A 22 1.43 3.52 -3.51
C ASP A 22 2.86 3.81 -3.03
N GLY A 23 3.75 4.23 -3.94
CA GLY A 23 5.14 4.57 -3.62
C GLY A 23 6.05 3.39 -3.27
N THR A 24 5.49 2.21 -3.02
CA THR A 24 6.24 0.98 -2.78
C THR A 24 6.15 0.02 -3.96
N LEU A 25 4.96 -0.37 -4.42
CA LEU A 25 4.81 -1.26 -5.58
C LEU A 25 4.76 -0.51 -6.90
N ALA A 26 4.00 0.57 -6.91
CA ALA A 26 3.84 1.44 -8.06
C ALA A 26 4.27 2.85 -7.70
N GLY A 27 4.64 3.65 -8.71
CA GLY A 27 4.63 5.10 -8.56
C GLY A 27 3.26 5.62 -8.10
N GLN A 28 3.08 6.93 -7.93
CA GLN A 28 1.81 7.55 -7.49
C GLN A 28 0.65 7.33 -8.48
N ILE A 29 0.17 6.10 -8.58
CA ILE A 29 -0.88 5.67 -9.51
C ILE A 29 -2.19 6.36 -9.17
N THR A 30 -2.41 6.61 -7.88
CA THR A 30 -3.52 7.39 -7.35
C THR A 30 -3.61 8.77 -8.00
N LEU A 31 -2.49 9.52 -8.10
CA LEU A 31 -2.47 10.83 -8.78
C LEU A 31 -2.77 10.71 -10.29
N GLU A 32 -2.16 9.73 -10.97
CA GLU A 32 -2.40 9.53 -12.41
C GLU A 32 -3.87 9.17 -12.70
N LEU A 33 -4.49 8.35 -11.86
CA LEU A 33 -5.90 7.96 -11.99
C LEU A 33 -6.85 9.13 -11.76
N VAL A 34 -6.53 10.00 -10.80
CA VAL A 34 -7.29 11.23 -10.55
C VAL A 34 -7.23 12.15 -11.77
N LEU A 35 -6.04 12.40 -12.31
CA LEU A 35 -5.85 13.27 -13.48
C LEU A 35 -6.59 12.72 -14.71
N ARG A 36 -6.56 11.39 -14.93
CA ARG A 36 -7.31 10.74 -16.02
C ARG A 36 -8.83 10.84 -15.88
N SER A 37 -9.32 11.11 -14.68
CA SER A 37 -10.74 11.22 -14.37
C SER A 37 -11.28 12.64 -14.52
N ILE A 38 -10.43 13.62 -14.84
CA ILE A 38 -10.85 15.01 -15.08
C ILE A 38 -11.98 15.12 -16.12
N PRO A 39 -11.91 14.47 -17.30
CA PRO A 39 -12.97 14.60 -18.30
C PRO A 39 -14.34 14.12 -17.80
N GLU A 40 -14.38 13.11 -16.91
CA GLU A 40 -15.63 12.56 -16.38
C GLU A 40 -16.25 13.41 -15.27
N ASN A 41 -15.48 14.36 -14.71
CA ASN A 41 -15.91 15.20 -13.60
C ASN A 41 -15.80 16.71 -13.91
N ILE A 42 -15.51 17.08 -15.16
CA ILE A 42 -15.27 18.47 -15.59
C ILE A 42 -16.48 19.39 -15.37
N SER A 43 -17.69 18.82 -15.28
CA SER A 43 -18.92 19.58 -15.01
C SER A 43 -19.20 19.80 -13.52
N LYS A 44 -18.37 19.26 -12.61
CA LYS A 44 -18.54 19.37 -11.16
C LYS A 44 -17.56 20.39 -10.59
N PRO A 45 -17.97 21.62 -10.23
CA PRO A 45 -17.08 22.60 -9.60
C PRO A 45 -16.44 22.08 -8.30
N SER A 46 -17.16 21.25 -7.55
CA SER A 46 -16.65 20.57 -6.35
C SER A 46 -15.45 19.66 -6.64
N PHE A 47 -15.34 19.09 -7.84
CA PHE A 47 -14.21 18.26 -8.24
C PHE A 47 -12.92 19.08 -8.38
N PHE A 48 -12.99 20.28 -8.95
CA PHE A 48 -11.82 21.17 -9.07
C PHE A 48 -11.38 21.73 -7.73
N VAL A 49 -12.34 22.10 -6.87
CA VAL A 49 -12.04 22.51 -5.50
C VAL A 49 -11.33 21.37 -4.76
N TRP A 50 -11.81 20.13 -4.91
CA TRP A 50 -11.17 18.96 -4.33
C TRP A 50 -9.77 18.69 -4.93
N LEU A 51 -9.60 18.79 -6.25
CA LEU A 51 -8.30 18.61 -6.92
C LEU A 51 -7.28 19.65 -6.45
N LEU A 52 -7.70 20.91 -6.32
CA LEU A 52 -6.86 22.00 -5.81
C LEU A 52 -6.50 21.76 -4.34
N LYS A 53 -7.47 21.39 -3.51
CA LYS A 53 -7.21 21.01 -2.11
C LYS A 53 -6.21 19.86 -2.03
N CYS A 54 -6.34 18.84 -2.87
CA CYS A 54 -5.41 17.72 -2.91
C CYS A 54 -4.00 18.17 -3.28
N GLY A 55 -3.85 18.98 -4.34
CA GLY A 55 -2.56 19.52 -4.76
C GLY A 55 -1.92 20.38 -3.67
N VAL A 56 -2.69 21.29 -3.07
CA VAL A 56 -2.21 22.18 -1.98
C VAL A 56 -1.81 21.36 -0.75
N SER A 57 -2.67 20.43 -0.31
CA SER A 57 -2.37 19.58 0.84
C SER A 57 -1.16 18.66 0.58
N TYR A 58 -1.01 18.13 -0.64
CA TYR A 58 0.18 17.36 -1.02
C TYR A 58 1.45 18.22 -0.98
N LEU A 59 1.39 19.46 -1.50
CA LEU A 59 2.53 20.39 -1.47
C LEU A 59 2.90 20.81 -0.04
N LEU A 60 1.91 21.08 0.81
CA LEU A 60 2.12 21.57 2.18
C LEU A 60 2.51 20.48 3.18
N TYR A 61 1.96 19.27 3.02
CA TYR A 61 2.02 18.23 4.05
C TYR A 61 2.53 16.88 3.52
N GLY A 62 2.85 16.78 2.23
CA GLY A 62 3.33 15.58 1.57
C GLY A 62 2.34 14.41 1.61
N LYS A 63 2.86 13.18 1.48
CA LYS A 63 2.07 11.93 1.55
C LYS A 63 1.31 11.72 2.86
N LYS A 64 1.66 12.47 3.92
CA LYS A 64 1.04 12.37 5.25
C LYS A 64 -0.44 12.76 5.25
N TYR A 65 -0.89 13.59 4.30
CA TYR A 65 -2.29 14.04 4.19
C TYR A 65 -3.04 13.40 3.01
N GLU A 66 -2.35 12.63 2.15
CA GLU A 66 -2.92 11.92 1.01
C GLU A 66 -4.07 10.98 1.42
N SER A 67 -4.01 10.45 2.65
CA SER A 67 -4.96 9.49 3.22
C SER A 67 -6.31 10.11 3.58
N SER A 68 -6.31 11.31 4.18
CA SER A 68 -7.52 12.06 4.50
C SER A 68 -8.21 12.55 3.21
N LEU A 69 -7.40 13.00 2.24
CA LEU A 69 -7.87 13.43 0.93
C LEU A 69 -8.49 12.30 0.12
N TRP A 70 -7.94 11.09 0.20
CA TRP A 70 -8.50 9.90 -0.45
C TRP A 70 -9.83 9.48 0.17
N SER A 71 -9.95 9.60 1.50
CA SER A 71 -11.21 9.34 2.20
C SER A 71 -12.29 10.36 1.79
N GLU A 72 -11.94 11.64 1.67
CA GLU A 72 -12.85 12.67 1.13
C GLU A 72 -13.18 12.42 -0.34
N HIS A 73 -12.22 12.00 -1.17
CA HIS A 73 -12.46 11.70 -2.58
C HIS A 73 -13.48 10.58 -2.77
N LEU A 74 -13.32 9.48 -2.02
CA LEU A 74 -14.24 8.35 -2.02
C LEU A 74 -15.61 8.73 -1.47
N GLY A 75 -15.70 9.72 -0.58
CA GLY A 75 -16.96 10.22 -0.03
C GLY A 75 -17.74 11.18 -0.96
N ASN A 76 -17.10 11.73 -2.00
CA ASN A 76 -17.73 12.70 -2.91
C ASN A 76 -18.29 12.08 -4.21
N ASP A 77 -18.27 10.75 -4.36
CA ASP A 77 -18.76 10.02 -5.54
C ASP A 77 -18.24 10.57 -6.89
N PHE A 78 -16.99 11.03 -6.91
CA PHE A 78 -16.32 11.38 -8.16
C PHE A 78 -16.04 10.10 -8.96
N LYS A 79 -16.38 10.13 -10.25
CA LYS A 79 -16.14 8.99 -11.14
C LYS A 79 -14.64 8.85 -11.33
N ILE A 80 -14.07 7.69 -10.99
CA ILE A 80 -12.69 7.38 -11.34
C ILE A 80 -12.71 6.44 -12.53
N LYS A 81 -12.05 6.82 -13.61
CA LYS A 81 -11.85 5.95 -14.76
C LYS A 81 -10.76 4.93 -14.44
N ILE A 82 -11.17 3.70 -14.11
CA ILE A 82 -10.25 2.60 -13.80
C ILE A 82 -9.79 1.92 -15.09
N PRO A 83 -8.48 1.95 -15.43
CA PRO A 83 -7.97 1.31 -16.64
C PRO A 83 -8.18 -0.20 -16.60
N GLN A 84 -8.82 -0.76 -17.62
CA GLN A 84 -9.04 -2.21 -17.71
C GLN A 84 -7.86 -2.96 -18.34
N ASN A 85 -6.90 -2.24 -18.94
CA ASN A 85 -5.78 -2.85 -19.64
C ASN A 85 -4.66 -3.22 -18.64
N PRO A 86 -4.30 -4.51 -18.50
CA PRO A 86 -3.25 -4.95 -17.57
C PRO A 86 -1.90 -4.28 -17.81
N SER A 87 -1.57 -3.93 -19.06
CA SER A 87 -0.32 -3.25 -19.41
C SER A 87 -0.18 -1.87 -18.76
N PHE A 88 -1.28 -1.24 -18.35
CA PHE A 88 -1.26 0.02 -17.63
C PHE A 88 -0.54 -0.16 -16.29
N TYR A 89 -1.00 -1.10 -15.47
CA TYR A 89 -0.46 -1.37 -14.15
C TYR A 89 0.97 -1.93 -14.21
N ARG A 90 1.24 -2.84 -15.16
CA ARG A 90 2.60 -3.41 -15.33
C ARG A 90 3.64 -2.33 -15.64
N ARG A 91 3.30 -1.33 -16.49
CA ARG A 91 4.21 -0.23 -16.83
C ARG A 91 4.48 0.73 -15.67
N ARG A 92 3.64 0.71 -14.62
CA ARG A 92 3.78 1.58 -13.43
C ARG A 92 4.37 0.86 -12.23
N ALA A 93 4.47 -0.46 -12.30
CA ALA A 93 5.23 -1.27 -11.38
C ALA A 93 6.68 -0.80 -11.32
N LEU A 94 7.22 -0.67 -10.11
CA LEU A 94 8.64 -0.41 -9.95
C LEU A 94 9.41 -1.69 -10.34
N PRO A 95 10.43 -1.61 -11.22
CA PRO A 95 11.20 -2.79 -11.61
C PRO A 95 11.85 -3.52 -10.44
N GLN A 96 12.27 -2.77 -9.41
CA GLN A 96 12.83 -3.31 -8.18
C GLN A 96 11.79 -4.08 -7.36
N ALA A 97 10.55 -3.57 -7.29
CA ALA A 97 9.43 -4.29 -6.69
C ALA A 97 9.15 -5.60 -7.42
N MET A 98 9.10 -5.56 -8.76
CA MET A 98 8.95 -6.76 -9.58
C MET A 98 10.02 -7.81 -9.26
N LYS A 99 11.30 -7.41 -9.29
CA LYS A 99 12.42 -8.31 -8.97
C LYS A 99 12.29 -8.89 -7.56
N ALA A 100 11.94 -8.04 -6.58
CA ALA A 100 11.83 -8.48 -5.20
C ALA A 100 10.69 -9.50 -5.00
N LEU A 101 9.51 -9.28 -5.57
CA LEU A 101 8.36 -10.17 -5.41
C LEU A 101 8.50 -11.47 -6.20
N THR A 102 9.05 -11.40 -7.41
CA THR A 102 9.10 -12.56 -8.33
C THR A 102 10.37 -13.39 -8.21
N SER A 103 11.47 -12.81 -7.72
CA SER A 103 12.76 -13.48 -7.59
C SER A 103 13.21 -13.57 -6.13
N THR A 104 13.43 -12.43 -5.46
CA THR A 104 14.06 -12.39 -4.13
C THR A 104 13.22 -13.07 -3.06
N TYR A 105 11.92 -12.78 -3.02
CA TYR A 105 10.96 -13.29 -2.05
C TYR A 105 9.92 -14.20 -2.71
N ARG A 106 10.33 -14.93 -3.76
CA ARG A 106 9.41 -15.74 -4.57
C ARG A 106 8.58 -16.72 -3.74
N ASN A 107 9.18 -17.31 -2.70
CA ASN A 107 8.58 -18.32 -1.82
C ASN A 107 7.85 -17.73 -0.61
N ALA A 108 7.97 -16.42 -0.36
CA ALA A 108 7.27 -15.78 0.74
C ALA A 108 5.79 -15.60 0.40
N MET A 109 4.93 -15.72 1.43
CA MET A 109 3.54 -15.28 1.34
C MET A 109 3.50 -13.76 1.15
N LYS A 110 2.73 -13.28 0.19
CA LYS A 110 2.68 -11.87 -0.23
C LYS A 110 1.32 -11.29 0.13
N ILE A 111 1.33 -10.27 0.98
CA ILE A 111 0.14 -9.53 1.38
C ILE A 111 0.24 -8.11 0.82
N LEU A 112 -0.74 -7.72 0.00
CA LEU A 112 -0.95 -6.33 -0.36
C LEU A 112 -1.82 -5.70 0.72
N ILE A 113 -1.33 -4.66 1.39
CA ILE A 113 -2.13 -3.83 2.29
C ILE A 113 -2.23 -2.42 1.73
N THR A 114 -3.44 -1.95 1.46
CA THR A 114 -3.62 -0.68 0.77
C THR A 114 -4.92 0.01 1.15
N ARG A 115 -4.92 1.33 0.96
CA ARG A 115 -6.09 2.22 1.12
C ARG A 115 -6.78 2.52 -0.21
N THR A 116 -6.27 1.95 -1.31
CA THR A 116 -6.79 2.21 -2.66
C THR A 116 -8.17 1.59 -2.89
N LYS A 117 -8.77 1.85 -4.05
CA LYS A 117 -10.02 1.19 -4.46
C LYS A 117 -9.80 -0.30 -4.69
N LYS A 118 -10.81 -1.11 -4.36
CA LYS A 118 -10.78 -2.57 -4.50
C LYS A 118 -10.40 -2.99 -5.92
N GLU A 119 -11.00 -2.37 -6.91
CA GLU A 119 -10.81 -2.68 -8.32
C GLU A 119 -9.35 -2.46 -8.74
N ILE A 120 -8.68 -1.44 -8.20
CA ILE A 120 -7.25 -1.19 -8.46
C ILE A 120 -6.41 -2.25 -7.74
N ALA A 121 -6.69 -2.51 -6.46
CA ALA A 121 -5.94 -3.49 -5.68
C ALA A 121 -6.00 -4.90 -6.30
N GLU A 122 -7.15 -5.31 -6.81
CA GLU A 122 -7.32 -6.61 -7.49
C GLU A 122 -6.51 -6.69 -8.80
N GLN A 123 -6.37 -5.58 -9.54
CA GLN A 123 -5.50 -5.56 -10.73
C GLN A 123 -4.04 -5.81 -10.35
N TYR A 124 -3.57 -5.22 -9.24
CA TYR A 124 -2.22 -5.51 -8.72
C TYR A 124 -2.12 -6.94 -8.16
N ARG A 125 -3.12 -7.42 -7.44
CA ARG A 125 -3.15 -8.81 -6.96
C ARG A 125 -2.90 -9.80 -8.09
N ASN A 126 -3.64 -9.65 -9.18
CA ASN A 126 -3.54 -10.53 -10.35
C ASN A 126 -2.17 -10.44 -11.04
N GLN A 127 -1.56 -9.25 -11.08
CA GLN A 127 -0.30 -9.04 -11.77
C GLN A 127 0.93 -9.49 -10.99
N PHE A 128 0.90 -9.33 -9.66
CA PHE A 128 2.05 -9.62 -8.79
C PHE A 128 1.85 -10.88 -7.94
N SER A 129 0.75 -11.61 -8.18
CA SER A 129 0.42 -12.86 -7.48
C SER A 129 0.40 -12.69 -5.97
N PHE A 130 -0.32 -11.68 -5.47
CA PHE A 130 -0.54 -11.51 -4.03
C PHE A 130 -1.50 -12.58 -3.51
N ASP A 131 -1.09 -13.29 -2.46
CA ASP A 131 -1.92 -14.29 -1.78
C ASP A 131 -3.13 -13.64 -1.12
N TYR A 132 -2.92 -12.48 -0.49
CA TYR A 132 -3.95 -11.71 0.20
C TYR A 132 -3.92 -10.23 -0.18
N VAL A 133 -5.12 -9.65 -0.23
CA VAL A 133 -5.33 -8.20 -0.32
C VAL A 133 -6.11 -7.74 0.91
N ILE A 134 -5.58 -6.76 1.63
CA ILE A 134 -6.21 -6.13 2.78
C ILE A 134 -6.48 -4.67 2.42
N LEU A 135 -7.76 -4.38 2.23
CA LEU A 135 -8.26 -3.01 2.10
C LEU A 135 -8.56 -2.47 3.49
N THR A 136 -7.90 -1.39 3.87
CA THR A 136 -8.15 -0.71 5.14
C THR A 136 -8.04 0.79 4.93
N ARG A 137 -8.72 1.58 5.77
CA ARG A 137 -8.54 3.04 5.82
C ARG A 137 -7.37 3.44 6.74
N ASN A 138 -7.01 2.58 7.69
CA ASN A 138 -5.93 2.80 8.65
C ASN A 138 -5.20 1.48 8.90
N LYS A 139 -3.93 1.37 8.49
CA LYS A 139 -3.19 0.09 8.60
C LYS A 139 -2.91 -0.31 10.05
N THR A 140 -3.04 0.62 11.00
CA THR A 140 -2.78 0.39 12.43
C THR A 140 -4.04 0.09 13.24
N ASP A 141 -5.22 0.04 12.61
CA ASP A 141 -6.45 -0.26 13.32
C ASP A 141 -6.45 -1.68 13.94
N PRO A 142 -7.12 -1.89 15.09
CA PRO A 142 -7.06 -3.17 15.80
C PRO A 142 -7.50 -4.39 14.98
N GLU A 143 -8.48 -4.24 14.08
CA GLU A 143 -9.00 -5.35 13.27
C GLU A 143 -8.00 -5.75 12.19
N THR A 144 -7.41 -4.77 11.50
CA THR A 144 -6.33 -4.99 10.53
C THR A 144 -5.13 -5.65 11.17
N ILE A 145 -4.70 -5.17 12.34
CA ILE A 145 -3.58 -5.78 13.08
C ILE A 145 -3.89 -7.22 13.47
N LYS A 146 -5.09 -7.51 13.99
CA LYS A 146 -5.50 -8.87 14.37
C LYS A 146 -5.53 -9.80 13.16
N LYS A 147 -6.02 -9.33 12.01
CA LYS A 147 -6.03 -10.10 10.76
C LYS A 147 -4.61 -10.43 10.30
N LEU A 148 -3.71 -9.45 10.30
CA LEU A 148 -2.30 -9.65 9.94
C LEU A 148 -1.60 -10.59 10.92
N GLU A 149 -1.86 -10.44 12.22
CA GLU A 149 -1.31 -11.31 13.25
C GLU A 149 -1.66 -12.79 13.02
N LEU A 150 -2.92 -13.07 12.66
CA LEU A 150 -3.36 -14.44 12.34
C LEU A 150 -2.64 -15.00 11.11
N LEU A 151 -2.53 -14.21 10.04
CA LEU A 151 -1.86 -14.63 8.79
C LEU A 151 -0.34 -14.83 8.96
N CYS A 152 0.26 -14.07 9.87
CA CYS A 152 1.71 -14.02 10.09
C CYS A 152 2.19 -14.81 11.31
N ARG A 153 1.31 -15.56 11.97
CA ARG A 153 1.64 -16.27 13.21
C ARG A 153 2.82 -17.22 13.00
N GLY A 154 3.83 -17.11 13.85
CA GLY A 154 5.04 -17.94 13.85
C GLY A 154 5.97 -17.67 12.67
N LYS A 155 5.84 -16.54 11.96
CA LYS A 155 6.61 -16.21 10.76
C LYS A 155 7.58 -15.05 10.97
N ASN A 156 8.63 -15.03 10.16
CA ASN A 156 9.47 -13.85 9.91
C ASN A 156 8.80 -12.95 8.87
N VAL A 157 8.38 -11.76 9.29
CA VAL A 157 7.61 -10.82 8.46
C VAL A 157 8.46 -9.62 8.06
N LEU A 158 8.52 -9.34 6.77
CA LEU A 158 9.08 -8.10 6.23
C LEU A 158 7.94 -7.18 5.79
N ILE A 159 7.91 -5.97 6.34
CA ILE A 159 7.03 -4.91 5.90
C ILE A 159 7.82 -3.95 5.02
N ILE A 160 7.35 -3.76 3.80
CA ILE A 160 7.91 -2.81 2.85
C ILE A 160 6.86 -1.72 2.62
N GLY A 161 7.19 -0.51 3.02
CA GLY A 161 6.32 0.66 2.88
C GLY A 161 7.15 1.91 2.75
N ASP A 162 6.52 3.04 2.50
CA ASP A 162 7.20 4.33 2.32
C ASP A 162 6.66 5.43 3.23
N SER A 163 5.69 5.09 4.09
CA SER A 163 5.01 6.03 4.98
C SER A 163 5.30 5.76 6.45
N LYS A 164 5.03 6.77 7.29
CA LYS A 164 5.05 6.62 8.75
C LYS A 164 4.06 5.55 9.21
N GLU A 165 2.90 5.45 8.57
CA GLU A 165 1.87 4.47 8.92
C GLU A 165 2.36 3.03 8.73
N ASP A 166 3.15 2.75 7.70
CA ASP A 166 3.75 1.42 7.47
C ASP A 166 4.78 1.07 8.55
N ARG A 167 5.54 2.07 9.00
CA ARG A 167 6.46 1.91 10.12
C ARG A 167 5.71 1.67 11.42
N ASP A 168 4.63 2.42 11.67
CA ASP A 168 3.80 2.25 12.86
C ASP A 168 3.10 0.89 12.87
N LEU A 169 2.66 0.39 11.70
CA LEU A 169 2.19 -0.98 11.50
C LEU A 169 3.27 -2.00 11.88
N ALA A 170 4.52 -1.82 11.42
CA ALA A 170 5.63 -2.70 11.78
C ALA A 170 5.88 -2.71 13.29
N ILE A 171 5.81 -1.55 13.95
CA ILE A 171 5.93 -1.44 15.42
C ILE A 171 4.77 -2.18 16.10
N ALA A 172 3.54 -1.99 15.64
CA ALA A 172 2.35 -2.62 16.20
C ALA A 172 2.41 -4.16 16.10
N LEU A 173 2.84 -4.69 14.95
CA LEU A 173 3.03 -6.13 14.76
C LEU A 173 4.23 -6.67 15.56
N ALA A 174 5.34 -5.93 15.62
CA ALA A 174 6.50 -6.31 16.42
C ALA A 174 6.16 -6.44 17.91
N ARG A 175 5.24 -5.63 18.43
CA ARG A 175 4.78 -5.73 19.82
C ARG A 175 3.97 -7.01 20.11
N ARG A 176 3.52 -7.74 19.09
CA ARG A 176 2.85 -9.03 19.27
C ARG A 176 3.89 -10.12 19.55
N ASN A 177 3.51 -11.08 20.41
CA ASN A 177 4.38 -12.22 20.76
C ASN A 177 4.16 -13.43 19.86
N SER A 178 3.25 -13.33 18.91
CA SER A 178 2.83 -14.38 18.00
C SER A 178 3.64 -14.43 16.70
N LEU A 179 4.61 -13.55 16.49
CA LEU A 179 5.49 -13.50 15.31
C LEU A 179 6.94 -13.79 15.72
N ASN A 180 7.71 -14.47 14.85
CA ASN A 180 9.12 -14.78 15.12
C ASN A 180 10.00 -13.52 15.06
N ALA A 181 9.84 -12.74 14.01
CA ALA A 181 10.54 -11.47 13.83
C ALA A 181 9.75 -10.54 12.89
N VAL A 182 9.91 -9.24 13.10
CA VAL A 182 9.38 -8.21 12.20
C VAL A 182 10.53 -7.34 11.70
N TYR A 183 10.54 -7.12 10.40
CA TYR A 183 11.50 -6.29 9.69
C TYR A 183 10.75 -5.18 8.98
N PHE A 184 11.37 -4.01 8.88
CA PHE A 184 10.80 -2.88 8.16
C PHE A 184 11.82 -2.35 7.15
N ARG A 185 11.38 -2.12 5.93
CA ARG A 185 12.18 -1.51 4.87
C ARG A 185 11.40 -0.37 4.22
N SER A 186 12.08 0.77 4.06
CA SER A 186 11.54 1.90 3.30
C SER A 186 11.75 1.67 1.81
N GLY A 187 10.70 1.27 1.09
CA GLY A 187 10.77 0.96 -0.35
C GLY A 187 11.58 -0.31 -0.72
N PHE A 188 11.61 -0.62 -2.02
CA PHE A 188 12.30 -1.80 -2.57
C PHE A 188 13.80 -1.64 -2.84
#